data_AF-A0A843T193-F1
#
_entry.id   AF-A0A843T193-F1
#
_cell.length_a   1.000
_cell.length_b   1.000
_cell.length_c   1.000
_cell.angle_alpha   90.00
_cell.angle_beta   90.00
_cell.angle_gamma   90.00
#
_symmetry.space_group_name_H-M   'P 1'
#
loop_
_entity.id
_entity.type
_entity.pdbx_description
1 polymer ?
#
loop_
_entity_poly.entity_id
_entity_poly.type
_entity_poly.pdbx_seq_one_letter_code
_entity_poly.pdbx_strand_id
1 'polypeptide(L)'
;MSRDERTYGKIRRQYDEWVESERTRPARNYLRREEPPSLHEQRKSTDMSRMVFAAIGVGIGIVLLGLAGIAFASASSWADFGREGAQVGYTLAGIFLTIAGLGGIAATLNHNFRVLTATPPEHRRR
;
A
#
# COMPACT_ATOMS: atom_id res chain seq x y z
N MET A 1 -34.45 31.01 35.52
CA MET A 1 -33.76 30.29 34.44
C MET A 1 -33.41 31.30 33.36
N SER A 2 -32.13 31.60 33.17
CA SER A 2 -31.61 32.67 32.27
C SER A 2 -30.39 32.17 31.48
N ARG A 3 -30.43 30.91 31.02
CA ARG A 3 -29.31 30.25 30.32
C ARG A 3 -29.50 30.10 28.81
N ASP A 4 -30.68 30.46 28.27
CA ASP A 4 -30.99 30.21 26.86
C ASP A 4 -30.59 31.36 25.92
N GLU A 5 -30.87 32.62 26.23
CA GLU A 5 -30.69 33.68 25.20
C GLU A 5 -29.24 33.94 24.78
N ARG A 6 -28.27 33.85 25.71
CA ARG A 6 -26.86 34.14 25.40
C ARG A 6 -26.17 33.03 24.60
N THR A 7 -26.54 31.77 24.83
CA THR A 7 -25.88 30.62 24.17
C THR A 7 -26.45 30.41 22.77
N TYR A 8 -27.78 30.42 22.63
CA TYR A 8 -28.44 30.29 21.33
C TYR A 8 -28.20 31.52 20.44
N GLY A 9 -28.10 32.72 21.01
CA GLY A 9 -27.75 33.93 20.27
C GLY A 9 -26.33 33.88 19.67
N LYS A 10 -25.38 33.24 20.36
CA LYS A 10 -24.00 33.09 19.86
C LYS A 10 -23.91 32.10 18.71
N ILE A 11 -24.60 30.97 18.80
CA ILE A 11 -24.63 29.96 17.73
C ILE A 11 -25.31 30.54 16.48
N ARG A 12 -26.42 31.28 16.66
CA ARG A 12 -27.12 31.90 15.55
C ARG A 12 -26.24 32.93 14.81
N ARG A 13 -25.51 33.77 15.53
CA ARG A 13 -24.53 34.69 14.91
C ARG A 13 -23.43 33.97 14.15
N GLN A 14 -22.87 32.90 14.71
CA GLN A 14 -21.83 32.11 14.00
C GLN A 14 -22.37 31.45 12.73
N TYR A 15 -23.63 31.00 12.76
CA TYR A 15 -24.28 30.43 11.58
C TYR A 15 -24.55 31.50 10.53
N ASP A 16 -25.07 32.67 10.92
CA ASP A 16 -25.34 33.78 10.01
C ASP A 16 -24.03 34.31 9.38
N GLU A 17 -22.95 34.41 10.16
CA GLU A 17 -21.60 34.75 9.66
C GLU A 17 -21.08 33.70 8.67
N TRP A 18 -21.28 32.42 8.95
CA TRP A 18 -20.88 31.35 8.03
C TRP A 18 -21.67 31.40 6.72
N VAL A 19 -23.00 31.57 6.77
CA VAL A 19 -23.86 31.65 5.58
C VAL A 19 -23.50 32.86 4.71
N GLU A 20 -23.22 34.01 5.32
CA GLU A 20 -22.81 35.22 4.58
C GLU A 20 -21.42 35.05 3.94
N SER A 21 -20.50 34.36 4.64
CA SER A 21 -19.18 34.01 4.09
C SER A 21 -19.26 32.99 2.95
N GLU A 22 -20.23 32.09 2.98
CA GLU A 22 -20.42 31.07 1.94
C GLU A 22 -21.12 31.67 0.69
N ARG A 23 -22.01 32.65 0.88
CA ARG A 23 -22.64 33.41 -0.22
C ARG A 23 -21.66 34.29 -0.99
N THR A 24 -20.65 34.81 -0.31
CA THR A 24 -19.63 35.71 -0.89
C THR A 24 -18.43 34.95 -1.46
N ARG A 25 -18.33 33.64 -1.21
CA ARG A 25 -17.32 32.79 -1.85
C ARG A 25 -17.63 32.69 -3.35
N PRO A 26 -16.66 33.00 -4.23
CA PRO A 26 -16.81 32.68 -5.65
C PRO A 26 -17.11 31.18 -5.72
N ALA A 27 -18.14 30.80 -6.48
CA ALA A 27 -18.54 29.40 -6.66
C ALA A 27 -17.27 28.60 -6.81
N ARG A 28 -16.91 27.83 -5.77
CA ARG A 28 -15.71 27.00 -5.81
C ARG A 28 -15.89 26.24 -7.11
N ASN A 29 -14.92 26.38 -8.02
CA ASN A 29 -14.81 25.49 -9.16
C ASN A 29 -14.73 24.11 -8.54
N TYR A 30 -15.89 23.48 -8.33
CA TYR A 30 -16.03 22.10 -7.96
C TYR A 30 -15.27 21.43 -9.08
N LEU A 31 -14.07 20.96 -8.72
CA LEU A 31 -13.25 20.01 -9.43
C LEU A 31 -13.69 19.93 -10.88
N ARG A 32 -13.04 20.68 -11.79
CA ARG A 32 -13.17 20.51 -13.24
C ARG A 32 -13.46 19.04 -13.43
N ARG A 33 -14.70 18.71 -13.81
CA ARG A 33 -15.19 17.34 -13.80
C ARG A 33 -14.32 16.63 -14.82
N GLU A 34 -13.19 16.08 -14.37
CA GLU A 34 -12.39 15.17 -15.15
C GLU A 34 -13.39 14.08 -15.49
N GLU A 35 -13.68 13.97 -16.79
CA GLU A 35 -14.53 12.91 -17.28
C GLU A 35 -14.01 11.63 -16.62
N PRO A 36 -14.88 10.84 -15.97
CA PRO A 36 -14.45 9.64 -15.30
C PRO A 36 -13.62 8.85 -16.33
N PRO A 37 -12.37 8.48 -15.99
CA PRO A 37 -11.47 7.85 -16.94
C PRO A 37 -12.24 6.73 -17.59
N SER A 38 -12.21 6.69 -18.93
CA SER A 38 -12.93 5.66 -19.67
C SER A 38 -12.59 4.30 -19.06
N LEU A 39 -13.55 3.38 -18.98
CA LEU A 39 -13.33 2.05 -18.39
C LEU A 39 -12.06 1.38 -18.97
N HIS A 40 -11.69 1.75 -20.20
CA HIS A 40 -10.48 1.32 -20.87
C HIS A 40 -9.18 1.91 -20.30
N GLU A 41 -9.15 3.21 -19.96
CA GLU A 41 -8.01 3.86 -19.30
C GLU A 41 -7.84 3.41 -17.85
N GLN A 42 -8.96 3.23 -17.13
CA GLN A 42 -8.96 2.71 -15.77
C GLN A 42 -8.41 1.27 -15.74
N ARG A 43 -8.77 0.43 -16.71
CA ARG A 43 -8.23 -0.92 -16.84
C ARG A 43 -6.72 -0.92 -17.13
N LYS A 44 -6.27 -0.07 -18.06
CA LYS A 44 -4.85 0.03 -18.44
C LYS A 44 -3.97 0.52 -17.28
N SER A 45 -4.42 1.52 -16.50
CA SER A 45 -3.65 2.02 -15.35
C SER A 45 -3.60 1.01 -14.20
N THR A 46 -4.69 0.27 -13.99
CA THR A 46 -4.78 -0.78 -12.96
C THR A 46 -3.90 -1.97 -13.32
N ASP A 47 -3.85 -2.37 -14.59
CA ASP A 47 -2.99 -3.47 -15.03
C ASP A 47 -1.50 -3.09 -14.99
N MET A 48 -1.16 -1.86 -15.37
CA MET A 48 0.23 -1.39 -15.33
C MET A 48 0.75 -1.25 -13.89
N SER A 49 -0.06 -0.72 -12.97
CA SER A 49 0.30 -0.62 -11.56
C SER A 49 0.48 -2.01 -10.91
N ARG A 50 -0.40 -2.98 -11.20
CA ARG A 50 -0.27 -4.37 -10.74
C ARG A 50 1.03 -5.02 -11.21
N MET A 51 1.39 -4.83 -12.49
CA MET A 51 2.63 -5.39 -13.04
C MET A 51 3.87 -4.80 -12.35
N VAL A 52 3.86 -3.49 -12.07
CA VAL A 52 4.94 -2.82 -11.35
C VAL A 52 5.06 -3.31 -9.91
N PHE A 53 3.95 -3.41 -9.17
CA PHE A 53 3.99 -3.94 -7.80
C PHE A 53 4.43 -5.41 -7.75
N ALA A 54 4.00 -6.23 -8.71
CA ALA A 54 4.44 -7.61 -8.82
C ALA A 54 5.94 -7.70 -9.11
N ALA A 55 6.45 -6.88 -10.03
CA ALA A 55 7.88 -6.82 -10.33
C ALA A 55 8.71 -6.37 -9.13
N ILE A 56 8.22 -5.38 -8.36
CA ILE A 56 8.88 -4.92 -7.13
C ILE A 56 8.90 -6.03 -6.08
N GLY A 57 7.76 -6.69 -5.83
CA GLY A 57 7.66 -7.76 -4.83
C GLY A 57 8.56 -8.94 -5.14
N VAL A 58 8.58 -9.39 -6.40
CA VAL A 58 9.50 -10.45 -6.86
C VAL A 58 10.96 -9.97 -6.80
N GLY A 59 11.23 -8.72 -7.21
CA GLY A 59 12.57 -8.14 -7.18
C GLY A 59 13.17 -8.09 -5.78
N ILE A 60 12.41 -7.61 -4.79
CA ILE A 60 12.81 -7.62 -3.37
C ILE A 60 13.09 -9.06 -2.92
N GLY A 61 12.22 -10.00 -3.28
CA GLY A 61 12.41 -11.42 -2.95
C GLY A 61 13.72 -11.99 -3.51
N ILE A 62 14.06 -11.70 -4.77
CA ILE A 62 15.32 -12.12 -5.40
C ILE A 62 16.52 -11.51 -4.68
N VAL A 63 16.48 -10.23 -4.33
CA VAL A 63 17.56 -9.57 -3.59
C VAL A 63 17.78 -10.23 -2.23
N LEU A 64 16.70 -10.52 -1.49
CA LEU A 64 16.78 -11.21 -0.21
C LEU A 64 17.39 -12.61 -0.34
N LEU A 65 17.02 -13.36 -1.38
CA LEU A 65 17.61 -14.68 -1.67
C LEU A 65 19.11 -14.57 -2.04
N GLY A 66 19.49 -13.53 -2.78
CA GLY A 66 20.89 -13.24 -3.08
C GLY A 66 21.69 -12.97 -1.81
N LEU A 67 21.15 -12.13 -0.90
CA LEU A 67 21.76 -11.88 0.40
C LEU A 67 21.84 -13.13 1.27
N ALA A 68 20.84 -14.02 1.21
CA ALA A 68 20.88 -15.31 1.89
C ALA A 68 22.04 -16.18 1.39
N GLY A 69 22.24 -16.24 0.07
CA GLY A 69 23.37 -16.94 -0.53
C GLY A 69 24.72 -16.42 -0.03
N ILE A 70 24.88 -15.09 0.03
CA ILE A 70 26.09 -14.45 0.57
C ILE A 70 26.27 -14.76 2.06
N ALA A 71 25.18 -14.75 2.84
CA ALA A 71 25.22 -15.07 4.25
C ALA A 71 25.69 -16.53 4.47
N PHE A 72 25.16 -17.49 3.71
CA PHE A 72 25.60 -18.89 3.81
C PHE A 72 27.05 -19.09 3.36
N ALA A 73 27.48 -18.43 2.28
CA ALA A 73 28.88 -18.46 1.85
C ALA A 73 29.83 -17.83 2.88
N SER A 74 29.37 -16.77 3.55
CA SER A 74 30.11 -16.16 4.66
C SER A 74 30.17 -17.12 5.84
N ALA A 75 29.07 -17.77 6.20
CA ALA A 75 29.03 -18.76 7.27
C ALA A 75 30.05 -19.90 7.04
N SER A 76 30.15 -20.43 5.82
CA SER A 76 31.13 -21.47 5.48
C SER A 76 32.56 -20.94 5.62
N SER A 77 32.84 -19.71 5.16
CA SER A 77 34.19 -19.13 5.29
C SER A 77 34.62 -18.95 6.76
N TRP A 78 33.69 -18.58 7.65
CA TRP A 78 33.99 -18.40 9.07
C TRP A 78 34.09 -19.72 9.85
N ALA A 79 33.43 -20.77 9.37
CA ALA A 79 33.58 -22.13 9.90
C ALA A 79 35.04 -22.60 9.79
N ASP A 80 35.68 -22.32 8.64
CA ASP A 80 37.07 -22.70 8.38
C ASP A 80 38.07 -21.97 9.30
N PHE A 81 37.71 -20.80 9.84
CA PHE A 81 38.54 -20.02 10.76
C PHE A 81 38.31 -20.34 12.24
N GLY A 82 37.49 -21.36 12.58
CA GLY A 82 37.20 -21.73 13.97
C GLY A 82 36.41 -20.67 14.75
N ARG A 83 35.70 -19.77 14.06
CA ARG A 83 34.86 -18.73 14.68
C ARG A 83 33.39 -19.15 14.67
N GLU A 84 33.07 -20.13 15.50
CA GLU A 84 31.74 -20.77 15.58
C GLU A 84 30.60 -19.76 15.82
N GLY A 85 30.83 -18.72 16.63
CA GLY A 85 29.81 -17.69 16.88
C GLY A 85 29.43 -16.87 15.64
N ALA A 86 30.40 -16.54 14.78
CA ALA A 86 30.14 -15.82 13.54
C ALA A 86 29.40 -16.71 12.53
N GLN A 87 29.81 -17.98 12.42
CA GLN A 87 29.16 -18.97 11.57
C GLN A 87 27.67 -19.13 11.91
N VAL A 88 27.34 -19.28 13.20
CA VAL A 88 25.94 -19.41 13.65
C VAL A 88 25.13 -18.16 13.30
N GLY A 89 25.70 -16.97 13.52
CA GLY A 89 25.05 -15.70 13.18
C GLY A 89 24.73 -15.57 11.69
N TYR A 90 25.69 -15.86 10.82
CA TYR A 90 25.49 -15.84 9.37
C TYR A 90 24.50 -16.91 8.89
N THR A 91 24.52 -18.09 9.50
CA THR A 91 23.58 -19.18 9.18
C THR A 91 22.14 -18.79 9.53
N LEU A 92 21.92 -18.23 10.72
CA LEU A 92 20.60 -17.74 11.14
C LEU A 92 20.12 -16.61 10.23
N ALA A 93 20.98 -15.64 9.93
CA ALA A 93 20.66 -14.55 9.01
C ALA A 93 20.27 -15.10 7.62
N GLY A 94 21.02 -16.06 7.09
CA GLY A 94 20.71 -16.74 5.83
C GLY A 94 19.34 -17.42 5.83
N ILE A 95 18.96 -18.11 6.92
CA ILE A 95 17.64 -18.73 7.06
C ILE A 95 16.53 -17.68 7.02
N PHE A 96 16.64 -16.61 7.81
CA PHE A 96 15.63 -15.55 7.84
C PHE A 96 15.49 -14.87 6.48
N LEU A 97 16.60 -14.55 5.82
CA LEU A 97 16.61 -13.96 4.48
C LEU A 97 15.97 -14.90 3.44
N THR A 98 16.21 -16.20 3.55
CA THR A 98 15.61 -17.20 2.66
C THR A 98 14.09 -17.26 2.84
N ILE A 99 13.62 -17.36 4.09
CA ILE A 99 12.19 -17.39 4.41
C ILE A 99 11.52 -16.09 3.95
N ALA A 100 12.13 -14.94 4.21
CA ALA A 100 11.62 -13.64 3.80
C ALA A 100 11.58 -13.50 2.27
N GLY A 101 12.64 -13.93 1.57
CA GLY A 101 12.73 -13.89 0.12
C GLY A 101 11.69 -14.77 -0.56
N LEU A 102 11.61 -16.05 -0.16
CA LEU A 102 10.59 -16.99 -0.66
C LEU A 102 9.18 -16.53 -0.31
N GLY A 103 8.96 -16.06 0.92
CA GLY A 103 7.67 -15.54 1.39
C GLY A 103 7.22 -14.31 0.58
N GLY A 104 8.13 -13.39 0.28
CA GLY A 104 7.84 -12.21 -0.55
C GLY A 104 7.42 -12.59 -1.98
N ILE A 105 8.13 -13.54 -2.60
CA ILE A 105 7.78 -14.05 -3.94
C ILE A 105 6.42 -14.76 -3.89
N ALA A 106 6.22 -15.66 -2.94
CA ALA A 106 4.99 -16.43 -2.80
C ALA A 106 3.78 -15.52 -2.53
N ALA A 107 3.92 -14.52 -1.65
CA ALA A 107 2.87 -13.54 -1.36
C ALA A 107 2.52 -12.71 -2.61
N THR A 108 3.53 -12.30 -3.37
CA THR A 108 3.35 -11.54 -4.62
C THR A 108 2.61 -12.35 -5.68
N LEU A 109 3.01 -13.62 -5.86
CA LEU A 109 2.34 -14.53 -6.79
C LEU A 109 0.90 -14.81 -6.35
N ASN A 110 0.68 -15.12 -5.07
CA ASN A 110 -0.65 -15.39 -4.53
C ASN A 110 -1.58 -14.17 -4.64
N HIS A 111 -1.06 -12.96 -4.42
CA HIS A 111 -1.82 -11.73 -4.62
C HIS A 111 -2.24 -11.57 -6.08
N ASN A 112 -1.33 -11.81 -7.03
CA ASN A 112 -1.66 -11.80 -8.46
C ASN A 112 -2.71 -12.86 -8.83
N PHE A 113 -2.61 -14.10 -8.33
CA PHE A 113 -3.60 -15.14 -8.62
C PHE A 113 -5.00 -14.80 -8.07
N ARG A 114 -5.10 -14.35 -6.81
CA ARG A 114 -6.38 -13.95 -6.22
C ARG A 114 -7.07 -12.82 -6.99
N VAL A 115 -6.28 -11.86 -7.48
CA VAL A 115 -6.79 -10.72 -8.25
C VAL A 115 -7.28 -11.15 -9.65
N LEU A 116 -6.66 -12.17 -10.26
CA LEU A 116 -7.09 -12.71 -11.56
C LEU A 116 -8.37 -13.56 -11.47
N THR A 117 -8.64 -14.19 -10.32
CA THR A 117 -9.86 -14.99 -10.09
C THR A 117 -11.07 -14.19 -9.61
N ALA A 118 -10.91 -12.90 -9.34
CA ALA A 118 -12.02 -12.02 -8.99
C ALA A 118 -12.83 -11.69 -10.25
N THR A 119 -13.65 -12.65 -10.70
CA THR A 119 -14.71 -12.41 -11.68
C THR A 119 -15.60 -11.30 -11.12
N PRO A 120 -15.78 -10.15 -11.81
CA PRO A 120 -16.72 -9.15 -11.34
C PRO A 120 -18.10 -9.81 -11.24
N PRO A 121 -18.87 -9.59 -10.16
CA PRO A 121 -20.22 -10.13 -10.07
C PRO A 121 -20.97 -9.61 -11.30
N GLU A 122 -21.44 -10.53 -12.14
CA GLU A 122 -22.37 -10.19 -13.21
C GLU A 122 -23.50 -9.40 -12.58
N HIS A 123 -23.60 -8.12 -12.92
CA HIS A 123 -24.80 -7.34 -12.67
C HIS A 123 -25.92 -8.00 -13.47
N ARG A 124 -26.56 -8.99 -12.83
CA ARG A 124 -27.81 -9.59 -13.26
C ARG A 124 -28.86 -8.49 -13.19
N ARG A 125 -28.94 -7.68 -14.25
CA ARG A 125 -30.13 -6.88 -14.54
C ARG A 125 -31.24 -7.87 -14.87
N ARG A 126 -32.11 -8.11 -13.90
CA ARG A 126 -33.48 -8.53 -14.12
C ARG A 126 -34.37 -7.58 -13.34
#